data_AF-A0A2D8RLF5-F1
#
_entry.id   AF-A0A2D8RLF5-F1
#
_cell.length_a   1.000
_cell.length_b   1.000
_cell.length_c   1.000
_cell.angle_alpha   90.00
_cell.angle_beta   90.00
_cell.angle_gamma   90.00
#
_symmetry.space_group_name_H-M   'P 1'
#
loop_
_entity.id
_entity.type
_entity.pdbx_description
1 polymer ?
#
loop_
_entity_poly.entity_id
_entity_poly.type
_entity_poly.pdbx_seq_one_letter_code
_entity_poly.pdbx_strand_id
1 'polypeptide(L)' 'MGAAFLLALIMGPGPGLYLINGYAKAGGSIFGLPALYAWCLFWFAIEVAIVVIAAKTLWKK' A
#
# COMPACT_ATOMS: atom_id res chain seq x y z
N MET A 1 -9.30 -6.00 11.66
CA MET A 1 -7.84 -5.71 11.50
C MET A 1 -7.11 -6.76 10.68
N GLY A 2 -7.34 -8.06 10.87
CA GLY A 2 -6.69 -9.11 10.07
C GLY A 2 -6.81 -8.89 8.56
N ALA A 3 -7.99 -8.53 8.05
CA ALA A 3 -8.20 -8.21 6.63
C ALA A 3 -7.35 -7.02 6.11
N ALA A 4 -7.13 -6.00 6.95
CA ALA A 4 -6.31 -4.84 6.56
C ALA A 4 -4.82 -5.19 6.52
N PHE A 5 -4.35 -6.02 7.45
CA PHE A 5 -2.98 -6.57 7.41
C PHE A 5 -2.76 -7.48 6.21
N LEU A 6 -3.74 -8.32 5.85
CA LEU A 6 -3.66 -9.17 4.66
C LEU A 6 -3.63 -8.32 3.37
N LEU A 7 -4.43 -7.26 3.31
CA LEU A 7 -4.37 -6.29 2.22
C LEU A 7 -3.00 -5.60 2.15
N ALA A 8 -2.45 -5.14 3.27
CA ALA A 8 -1.13 -4.53 3.31
C ALA A 8 -0.02 -5.53 2.88
N LEU A 9 -0.12 -6.80 3.28
CA LEU A 9 0.81 -7.85 2.89
C LEU A 9 0.78 -8.14 1.39
N ILE A 10 -0.43 -8.21 0.81
CA ILE A 10 -0.61 -8.48 -0.62
C ILE A 10 -0.21 -7.27 -1.45
N MET A 11 -0.49 -6.04 -1.01
CA MET A 11 -0.21 -4.82 -1.78
C MET A 11 1.22 -4.31 -1.66
N GLY A 12 1.98 -4.79 -0.67
CA GLY A 12 3.35 -4.37 -0.41
C GLY A 12 4.37 -4.83 -1.45
N PRO A 13 5.67 -4.64 -1.17
CA PRO A 13 6.77 -4.93 -2.11
C PRO A 13 6.90 -6.41 -2.53
N GLY A 14 6.08 -7.30 -1.96
CA GLY A 14 5.96 -8.70 -2.38
C GLY A 14 4.96 -8.87 -3.54
N PRO A 15 3.78 -9.50 -3.34
CA PRO A 15 2.87 -9.84 -4.43
C PRO A 15 2.36 -8.62 -5.21
N GLY A 16 2.16 -7.49 -4.53
CA GLY A 16 1.57 -6.29 -5.08
C GLY A 16 2.44 -5.64 -6.14
N LEU A 17 3.75 -5.89 -6.08
CA LEU A 17 4.66 -5.44 -7.11
C LEU A 17 4.29 -6.05 -8.48
N TYR A 18 3.87 -7.31 -8.54
CA TYR A 18 3.46 -7.95 -9.79
C TYR A 18 2.21 -7.30 -10.41
N LEU A 19 1.35 -6.67 -9.60
CA LEU A 19 0.16 -5.97 -10.07
C LEU A 19 0.50 -4.69 -10.83
N ILE A 20 1.61 -4.01 -10.48
CA ILE A 20 1.98 -2.72 -11.05
C ILE A 20 3.22 -2.78 -11.95
N ASN A 21 4.06 -3.81 -11.82
CA ASN A 21 5.37 -3.89 -12.47
C ASN A 21 5.30 -3.80 -13.99
N GLY A 22 4.31 -4.43 -14.62
CA GLY A 22 4.13 -4.34 -16.08
C GLY A 22 3.86 -2.91 -16.55
N TYR A 23 2.95 -2.22 -15.87
CA TYR A 23 2.61 -0.83 -16.17
C TYR A 23 3.78 0.13 -15.85
N ALA A 24 4.45 -0.07 -14.73
CA ALA A 24 5.61 0.72 -14.34
C ALA A 24 6.79 0.54 -15.32
N LYS A 25 7.07 -0.70 -15.76
CA LYS A 25 8.12 -0.98 -16.76
C LYS A 25 7.83 -0.36 -18.12
N ALA A 26 6.56 -0.23 -18.49
CA ALA A 26 6.15 0.47 -19.71
C ALA A 26 6.24 2.01 -19.60
N GLY A 27 6.76 2.55 -18.49
CA GLY A 27 6.85 3.99 -18.26
C GLY A 27 5.53 4.62 -17.80
N GLY A 28 4.58 3.80 -17.32
CA GLY A 28 3.29 4.26 -16.83
C GLY A 28 3.41 5.25 -15.67
N SER A 29 2.47 6.19 -15.61
CA SER A 29 2.39 7.18 -14.54
C SER A 29 0.98 7.24 -13.96
N ILE A 30 0.90 7.42 -12.64
CA ILE A 30 -0.36 7.58 -11.91
C ILE A 30 -0.32 8.96 -11.27
N PHE A 31 -1.28 9.81 -11.60
CA PHE A 31 -1.33 11.21 -11.13
C PHE A 31 -0.04 12.01 -11.41
N GLY A 32 0.65 11.72 -12.52
CA GLY A 32 1.90 12.38 -12.90
C GLY A 32 3.15 11.87 -12.18
N LEU A 33 3.01 10.92 -11.24
CA LEU A 33 4.14 10.22 -10.61
C LEU A 33 4.42 8.91 -11.35
N PRO A 34 5.69 8.45 -11.43
CA PRO A 34 5.96 7.13 -11.99
C PRO A 34 5.19 6.08 -11.19
N ALA A 35 4.55 5.14 -11.90
CA ALA A 35 3.55 4.26 -11.31
C ALA A 35 4.06 3.47 -10.09
N LEU A 36 5.34 3.08 -10.10
CA LEU A 36 5.97 2.41 -8.97
C LEU A 36 5.98 3.28 -7.70
N TYR A 37 6.31 4.56 -7.81
CA TYR A 37 6.31 5.49 -6.68
C TYR A 37 4.90 5.75 -6.17
N ALA A 38 3.94 5.96 -7.07
CA ALA A 38 2.54 6.13 -6.69
C ALA A 38 1.99 4.90 -5.95
N TRP A 39 2.36 3.69 -6.40
CA TRP A 39 2.01 2.44 -5.74
C TRP A 39 2.62 2.33 -4.33
N CYS A 40 3.91 2.64 -4.19
CA CYS A 40 4.57 2.67 -2.88
C CYS A 40 3.91 3.66 -1.91
N LEU A 41 3.57 4.86 -2.38
CA LEU A 41 2.88 5.87 -1.56
C LEU A 41 1.49 5.40 -1.13
N PHE A 42 0.74 4.77 -2.03
CA PHE A 42 -0.56 4.21 -1.71
C PHE A 42 -0.46 3.11 -0.64
N TRP A 43 0.54 2.23 -0.76
CA TRP A 43 0.81 1.20 0.23
C TRP A 43 1.15 1.78 1.60
N PHE A 44 2.04 2.77 1.69
CA PHE A 44 2.34 3.46 2.95
C PHE A 44 1.12 4.12 3.57
N ALA A 45 0.22 4.70 2.76
CA ALA A 45 -1.02 5.29 3.28
C ALA A 45 -1.92 4.24 3.96
N ILE A 46 -1.98 3.01 3.43
CA ILE A 46 -2.68 1.89 4.07
C ILE A 46 -2.03 1.52 5.40
N GLU A 47 -0.69 1.44 5.47
CA GLU A 47 0.02 1.14 6.72
C GLU A 47 -0.27 2.20 7.80
N VAL A 48 -0.20 3.47 7.44
CA VAL A 48 -0.54 4.58 8.35
C VAL A 48 -1.98 4.46 8.84
N ALA A 49 -2.93 4.16 7.95
CA ALA A 49 -4.33 3.97 8.34
C ALA A 49 -4.48 2.82 9.34
N ILE A 50 -3.81 1.70 9.12
CA ILE A 50 -3.82 0.55 10.04
C ILE A 50 -3.28 0.96 11.42
N VAL A 51 -2.14 1.65 11.48
CA VAL A 51 -1.53 2.12 12.73
C VAL A 51 -2.45 3.09 13.47
N VAL A 52 -3.06 4.05 12.76
CA VAL A 52 -4.00 5.01 13.36
C VAL A 52 -5.23 4.30 13.92
N ILE A 53 -5.78 3.32 13.20
CA ILE A 53 -6.93 2.54 13.68
C ILE A 53 -6.52 1.72 14.91
N ALA A 54 -5.37 1.04 14.87
CA ALA A 54 -4.84 0.30 16.03
C ALA A 54 -4.63 1.20 17.25
N ALA A 55 -4.02 2.36 17.08
CA ALA A 55 -3.81 3.32 18.15
C ALA A 55 -5.12 3.81 18.77
N LYS A 56 -6.17 4.03 17.95
CA LYS A 56 -7.47 4.51 18.43
C LYS A 56 -8.35 3.42 19.05
N THR A 57 -8.17 2.16 18.70
CA THR A 57 -9.10 1.08 19.06
C THR A 57 -8.51 0.00 19.95
N LEU A 58 -7.23 -0.34 19.78
CA LEU A 58 -6.54 -1.35 20.56
C LEU A 58 -5.72 -0.74 21.69
N TRP A 59 -4.94 0.31 21.42
CA TRP A 59 -3.99 0.86 22.41
C TRP A 59 -4.61 1.81 23.44
N LYS A 60 -5.87 2.22 23.24
CA LYS A 60 -6.64 2.97 24.24
C LYS A 60 -7.33 2.07 25.28
N LYS A 61 -7.17 0.76 25.18
CA LYS A 61 -7.63 -0.21 26.17
C LYS A 61 -6.45 -0.67 27.01
#